data_AF-A0A373LIK6-F1
#
_entry.id   AF-A0A373LIK6-F1
#
_cell.length_a   1.000
_cell.length_b   1.000
_cell.length_c   1.000
_cell.angle_alpha   90.00
_cell.angle_beta   90.00
_cell.angle_gamma   90.00
#
_symmetry.space_group_name_H-M   'P 1'
#
loop_
_entity.id
_entity.type
_entity.pdbx_description
1 polymer ?
#
loop_
_entity_poly.entity_id
_entity_poly.type
_entity_poly.pdbx_seq_one_letter_code
_entity_poly.pdbx_strand_id
1 'polypeptide(L)'
;MKSKFKLAFILLAIGFILLALDVDVSTGVKYPHDYSNSNNVIGEFQYYNIASNYGAKCTYKLIDTSGSSDSALEKTPLVSGTTDSTGTTQTKVIDKVYFGTVHIDIFNDGLGFILIFIACFLLKKVNKKFSYGSLSTFCGLILHILLKALPFVFNGLLLCNLAMFIGIAYMCSIILTTFLFTGGLFAMCPDVCCRDERKWGKITWFVSMVLIVLNTFVFWIGSDYSALQSLGKFSEGLLVIDILIFWIILRRVYYYLEQSYEKAVNA
;
A
#
# COMPACT_ATOMS: atom_id res chain seq x y z
N MET A 1 -14.73 24.65 -21.77
CA MET A 1 -13.72 23.57 -21.90
C MET A 1 -12.63 23.65 -20.84
N LYS A 2 -12.04 24.83 -20.57
CA LYS A 2 -11.08 25.09 -19.46
C LYS A 2 -11.50 24.52 -18.10
N SER A 3 -12.77 24.65 -17.76
CA SER A 3 -13.35 24.08 -16.53
C SER A 3 -13.17 22.56 -16.41
N LYS A 4 -13.21 21.79 -17.51
CA LYS A 4 -13.05 20.32 -17.48
C LYS A 4 -11.59 19.90 -17.25
N PHE A 5 -10.63 20.60 -17.86
CA PHE A 5 -9.21 20.33 -17.62
C PHE A 5 -8.83 20.66 -16.17
N LYS A 6 -9.22 21.84 -15.69
CA LYS A 6 -8.99 22.26 -14.29
C LYS A 6 -9.56 21.24 -13.31
N LEU A 7 -10.78 20.75 -13.57
CA LEU A 7 -11.40 19.69 -12.77
C LEU A 7 -10.54 18.42 -12.79
N ALA A 8 -10.18 17.90 -13.97
CA ALA A 8 -9.34 16.70 -14.07
C ALA A 8 -8.02 16.86 -13.30
N PHE A 9 -7.34 17.99 -13.45
CA PHE A 9 -6.09 18.29 -12.77
C PHE A 9 -6.23 18.26 -11.24
N ILE A 10 -7.29 18.88 -10.70
CA ILE A 10 -7.58 18.87 -9.25
C ILE A 10 -7.92 17.47 -8.76
N LEU A 11 -8.77 16.74 -9.50
CA LEU A 11 -9.15 15.37 -9.16
C LEU A 11 -7.94 14.45 -9.05
N LEU A 12 -6.97 14.58 -9.96
CA LEU A 12 -5.72 13.82 -9.88
C LEU A 12 -4.90 14.18 -8.65
N ALA A 13 -4.74 15.47 -8.37
CA ALA A 13 -3.97 15.92 -7.22
C ALA A 13 -4.55 15.40 -5.90
N ILE A 14 -5.85 15.54 -5.71
CA ILE A 14 -6.54 15.04 -4.52
C ILE A 14 -6.48 13.51 -4.49
N GLY A 15 -6.75 12.85 -5.61
CA GLY A 15 -6.78 11.39 -5.67
C GLY A 15 -5.45 10.74 -5.29
N PHE A 16 -4.31 11.31 -5.70
CA PHE A 16 -3.00 10.80 -5.29
C PHE A 16 -2.65 11.10 -3.84
N ILE A 17 -3.08 12.24 -3.30
CA ILE A 17 -2.92 12.53 -1.87
C ILE A 17 -3.70 11.51 -1.03
N LEU A 18 -4.93 11.17 -1.46
CA LEU A 18 -5.73 10.14 -0.79
C LEU A 18 -5.04 8.77 -0.84
N LEU A 19 -4.54 8.34 -2.01
CA LEU A 19 -3.82 7.06 -2.14
C LEU A 19 -2.49 6.98 -1.39
N ALA A 20 -1.90 8.13 -1.01
CA ALA A 20 -0.62 8.18 -0.34
C ALA A 20 -0.75 8.26 1.19
N LEU A 21 -1.95 8.54 1.70
CA LEU A 21 -2.25 8.67 3.12
C LEU A 21 -2.94 7.41 3.61
N ASP A 22 -2.19 6.54 4.27
CA ASP A 22 -2.65 5.29 4.86
C ASP A 22 -2.96 5.50 6.35
N VAL A 23 -3.94 6.37 6.62
CA VAL A 23 -4.42 6.62 7.98
C VAL A 23 -5.67 5.79 8.21
N ASP A 24 -5.57 4.76 9.02
CA ASP A 24 -6.67 3.87 9.36
C ASP A 24 -7.26 4.15 10.76
N VAL A 25 -8.56 3.89 10.90
CA VAL A 25 -9.26 3.95 12.19
C VAL A 25 -9.93 2.61 12.48
N SER A 26 -9.71 2.14 13.71
CA SER A 26 -10.46 1.02 14.28
C SER A 26 -11.91 1.43 14.49
N THR A 27 -12.83 0.72 13.83
CA THR A 27 -14.27 1.02 13.88
C THR A 27 -14.99 0.42 15.08
N GLY A 28 -14.30 -0.35 15.93
CA GLY A 28 -14.93 -1.11 17.02
C GLY A 28 -15.76 -2.32 16.58
N VAL A 29 -16.02 -2.48 15.28
CA VAL A 29 -16.75 -3.61 14.70
C VAL A 29 -15.85 -4.84 14.62
N LYS A 30 -16.34 -6.01 15.01
CA LYS A 30 -15.59 -7.28 14.90
C LYS A 30 -15.79 -7.92 13.52
N TYR A 31 -14.77 -8.66 13.08
CA TYR A 31 -14.90 -9.58 11.94
C TYR A 31 -15.91 -10.70 12.25
N PRO A 32 -16.53 -11.30 11.23
CA PRO A 32 -17.62 -12.28 11.43
C PRO A 32 -17.17 -13.60 12.07
N HIS A 33 -15.88 -13.93 11.96
CA HIS A 33 -15.31 -15.19 12.45
C HIS A 33 -13.93 -14.94 13.10
N ASP A 34 -13.53 -15.82 14.00
CA ASP A 34 -12.17 -15.84 14.55
C ASP A 34 -11.16 -16.34 13.50
N TYR A 35 -9.91 -15.89 13.58
CA TYR A 35 -8.86 -16.30 12.64
C TYR A 35 -8.43 -17.76 12.89
N SER A 36 -8.49 -18.58 11.85
CA SER A 36 -8.07 -19.99 11.91
C SER A 36 -6.56 -20.14 11.70
N ASN A 37 -5.80 -20.18 12.80
CA ASN A 37 -4.35 -20.38 12.77
C ASN A 37 -3.97 -21.72 12.10
N SER A 38 -2.88 -21.69 11.32
CA SER A 38 -2.30 -22.87 10.68
C SER A 38 -0.87 -23.11 11.15
N ASN A 39 -0.48 -24.37 11.30
CA ASN A 39 0.89 -24.77 11.60
C ASN A 39 1.72 -25.06 10.33
N ASN A 40 1.14 -24.91 9.14
CA ASN A 40 1.82 -25.19 7.87
C ASN A 40 2.84 -24.12 7.49
N VAL A 41 2.78 -22.95 8.11
CA VAL A 41 3.70 -21.82 7.91
C VAL A 41 4.01 -21.19 9.26
N ILE A 42 5.12 -20.45 9.32
CA ILE A 42 5.52 -19.73 10.54
C ILE A 42 4.47 -18.68 10.94
N GLY A 43 4.38 -18.42 12.25
CA GLY A 43 3.39 -17.49 12.81
C GLY A 43 3.59 -16.05 12.30
N GLU A 44 4.84 -15.66 12.04
CA GLU A 44 5.25 -14.34 11.55
C GLU A 44 4.64 -14.03 10.17
N PHE A 45 4.68 -14.99 9.25
CA PHE A 45 4.10 -14.81 7.92
C PHE A 45 2.58 -14.58 7.99
N GLN A 46 1.88 -15.37 8.82
CA GLN A 46 0.45 -15.18 9.04
C GLN A 46 0.17 -13.86 9.73
N TYR A 47 0.93 -13.53 10.76
CA TYR A 47 0.72 -12.31 11.53
C TYR A 47 0.95 -11.07 10.66
N TYR A 48 2.09 -10.93 10.00
CA TYR A 48 2.40 -9.72 9.23
C TYR A 48 1.39 -9.46 8.11
N ASN A 49 0.95 -10.52 7.41
CA ASN A 49 -0.06 -10.39 6.36
C ASN A 49 -1.42 -9.97 6.91
N ILE A 50 -1.91 -10.63 7.96
CA ILE A 50 -3.25 -10.34 8.50
C ILE A 50 -3.23 -9.04 9.30
N ALA A 51 -2.13 -8.71 9.99
CA ALA A 51 -1.96 -7.47 10.73
C ALA A 51 -1.95 -6.27 9.80
N SER A 52 -1.14 -6.31 8.73
CA SER A 52 -1.03 -5.21 7.79
C SER A 52 -2.32 -4.93 7.01
N ASN A 53 -3.15 -5.93 6.75
CA ASN A 53 -4.38 -5.74 5.96
C ASN A 53 -5.64 -5.56 6.82
N TYR A 54 -5.67 -6.17 8.00
CA TYR A 54 -6.89 -6.36 8.79
C TYR A 54 -6.74 -6.02 10.28
N GLY A 55 -5.56 -5.56 10.72
CA GLY A 55 -5.31 -5.13 12.10
C GLY A 55 -5.30 -6.26 13.12
N ALA A 56 -4.82 -7.44 12.73
CA ALA A 56 -4.62 -8.56 13.65
C ALA A 56 -3.69 -8.27 14.84
N LYS A 57 -3.90 -9.04 15.90
CA LYS A 57 -3.06 -9.13 17.09
C LYS A 57 -2.43 -10.52 17.19
N CYS A 58 -1.37 -10.66 17.98
CA CYS A 58 -0.77 -11.96 18.23
C CYS A 58 -0.46 -12.22 19.71
N THR A 59 -0.27 -13.50 20.04
CA THR A 59 0.37 -13.96 21.27
C THR A 59 1.73 -14.57 20.93
N TYR A 60 2.65 -14.59 21.90
CA TYR A 60 3.99 -15.15 21.73
C TYR A 60 4.21 -16.36 22.62
N LYS A 61 5.16 -17.19 22.21
CA LYS A 61 5.77 -18.22 23.05
C LYS A 61 7.28 -18.11 22.99
N LEU A 62 7.95 -18.62 24.02
CA LEU A 62 9.39 -18.75 24.07
C LEU A 62 9.77 -20.17 23.66
N ILE A 63 10.71 -20.30 22.74
CA ILE A 63 11.29 -21.58 22.34
C ILE A 63 12.73 -21.63 22.83
N ASP A 64 13.08 -22.67 23.58
CA ASP A 64 14.47 -22.95 23.95
C ASP A 64 15.25 -23.37 22.70
N THR A 65 16.24 -22.57 22.30
CA THR A 65 17.13 -22.89 21.17
C THR A 65 18.49 -23.45 21.61
N SER A 66 18.63 -23.79 22.90
CA SER A 66 19.86 -24.31 23.52
C SER A 66 20.26 -25.75 23.12
N GLY A 67 19.69 -26.32 22.05
CA GLY A 67 19.96 -27.70 21.64
C GLY A 67 19.87 -28.02 20.15
N SER A 68 19.83 -27.04 19.25
CA SER A 68 19.73 -27.31 17.80
C SER A 68 21.08 -27.72 17.18
N SER A 69 21.57 -28.89 17.56
CA SER A 69 22.42 -29.73 16.70
C SER A 69 21.55 -30.87 16.19
N ASP A 70 21.35 -30.91 14.88
CA ASP A 70 20.60 -31.90 14.08
C ASP A 70 20.20 -33.21 14.79
N SER A 71 18.89 -33.46 14.95
CA SER A 71 18.22 -34.72 14.57
C SER A 71 16.79 -34.82 15.13
N ALA A 72 16.03 -35.69 14.48
CA ALA A 72 14.58 -35.85 14.51
C ALA A 72 13.93 -36.26 15.85
N LEU A 73 12.60 -36.09 15.84
CA LEU A 73 11.58 -36.87 16.54
C LEU A 73 11.33 -36.62 18.06
N GLU A 74 10.11 -36.14 18.30
CA GLU A 74 9.17 -36.60 19.33
C GLU A 74 9.43 -36.39 20.84
N LYS A 75 8.30 -36.06 21.49
CA LYS A 75 7.91 -36.27 22.89
C LYS A 75 8.43 -35.29 23.94
N THR A 76 7.51 -34.40 24.30
CA THR A 76 7.43 -33.73 25.60
C THR A 76 7.29 -34.77 26.72
N PRO A 77 8.03 -34.59 27.83
CA PRO A 77 7.39 -34.70 29.12
C PRO A 77 7.63 -33.45 29.98
N LEU A 78 6.58 -33.12 30.72
CA LEU A 78 6.49 -32.09 31.73
C LEU A 78 7.27 -32.52 32.98
N VAL A 79 8.31 -31.79 33.43
CA VAL A 79 8.81 -31.87 34.82
C VAL A 79 9.33 -30.52 35.31
N SER A 80 8.82 -30.15 36.48
CA SER A 80 9.23 -29.09 37.40
C SER A 80 10.60 -29.35 38.05
N GLY A 81 11.43 -28.33 38.22
CA GLY A 81 12.58 -28.39 39.12
C GLY A 81 13.58 -27.25 38.94
N THR A 82 13.76 -26.46 39.99
CA THR A 82 14.68 -25.33 40.10
C THR A 82 16.14 -25.81 40.16
N THR A 83 17.03 -25.42 39.24
CA THR A 83 18.40 -24.92 39.52
C THR A 83 19.15 -24.50 38.24
N ASP A 84 19.96 -23.45 38.44
CA ASP A 84 21.18 -23.05 37.75
C ASP A 84 21.16 -22.46 36.34
N SER A 85 21.56 -21.19 36.31
CA SER A 85 21.92 -20.36 35.17
C SER A 85 23.00 -21.02 34.31
N THR A 86 22.58 -21.76 33.31
CA THR A 86 23.32 -21.99 32.07
C THR A 86 22.53 -21.33 30.96
N GLY A 87 23.17 -20.47 30.17
CA GLY A 87 22.49 -19.55 29.26
C GLY A 87 21.61 -20.25 28.23
N THR A 88 20.32 -20.37 28.54
CA THR A 88 19.29 -20.78 27.60
C THR A 88 19.00 -19.58 26.70
N THR A 89 19.47 -19.62 25.45
CA THR A 89 19.01 -18.69 24.42
C THR A 89 17.54 -19.02 24.15
N GLN A 90 16.63 -18.22 24.71
CA GLN A 90 15.20 -18.35 24.43
C GLN A 90 14.84 -17.41 23.28
N THR A 91 14.18 -17.94 22.26
CA THR A 91 13.71 -17.14 21.12
C THR A 91 12.21 -16.90 21.27
N LYS A 92 11.82 -15.62 21.24
CA LYS A 92 10.41 -15.20 21.22
C LYS A 92 9.87 -15.37 19.80
N VAL A 93 8.82 -16.18 19.64
CA VAL A 93 8.16 -16.43 18.35
C VAL A 93 6.65 -16.22 18.46
N ILE A 94 6.01 -15.94 17.35
CA ILE A 94 4.55 -15.78 17.29
C ILE A 94 3.86 -17.14 17.42
N ASP A 95 2.93 -17.25 18.37
CA ASP A 95 2.20 -18.48 18.66
C ASP A 95 0.81 -18.51 17.99
N LYS A 96 0.01 -17.47 18.19
CA LYS A 96 -1.35 -17.40 17.63
C LYS A 96 -1.68 -15.99 17.16
N VAL A 97 -2.41 -15.91 16.07
CA VAL A 97 -2.91 -14.70 15.41
C VAL A 97 -4.42 -14.60 15.64
N TYR A 98 -4.90 -13.40 15.92
CA TYR A 98 -6.31 -13.08 16.14
C TYR A 98 -6.69 -11.87 15.31
N PHE A 99 -7.89 -11.86 14.74
CA PHE A 99 -8.39 -10.64 14.13
C PHE A 99 -8.51 -9.53 15.17
N GLY A 100 -8.20 -8.30 14.75
CA GLY A 100 -8.58 -7.10 15.48
C GLY A 100 -10.02 -6.72 15.19
N THR A 101 -10.27 -5.42 15.27
CA THR A 101 -11.51 -4.81 14.77
C THR A 101 -11.38 -4.50 13.29
N VAL A 102 -12.48 -4.30 12.58
CA VAL A 102 -12.46 -3.81 11.20
C VAL A 102 -11.82 -2.42 11.18
N HIS A 103 -10.80 -2.27 10.34
CA HIS A 103 -10.13 -1.01 10.06
C HIS A 103 -10.72 -0.38 8.79
N ILE A 104 -11.07 0.90 8.88
CA ILE A 104 -11.47 1.70 7.72
C ILE A 104 -10.44 2.79 7.52
N ASP A 105 -10.01 2.98 6.28
CA ASP A 105 -9.09 4.04 5.89
C ASP A 105 -9.84 5.38 5.97
N ILE A 106 -9.35 6.33 6.77
CA ILE A 106 -9.93 7.67 6.93
C ILE A 106 -9.92 8.39 5.58
N PHE A 107 -8.79 8.32 4.88
CA PHE A 107 -8.65 8.78 3.51
C PHE A 107 -8.84 7.58 2.60
N ASN A 108 -10.09 7.33 2.23
CA ASN A 108 -10.46 6.11 1.52
C ASN A 108 -9.70 5.99 0.19
N ASP A 109 -8.80 5.01 0.10
CA ASP A 109 -8.08 4.61 -1.12
C ASP A 109 -9.02 4.44 -2.32
N GLY A 110 -10.18 3.82 -2.10
CA GLY A 110 -11.25 3.68 -3.08
C GLY A 110 -11.74 5.03 -3.63
N LEU A 111 -11.88 6.06 -2.78
CA LEU A 111 -12.16 7.42 -3.26
C LEU A 111 -11.00 7.95 -4.09
N GLY A 112 -9.75 7.73 -3.66
CA GLY A 112 -8.55 8.06 -4.43
C GLY A 112 -8.59 7.49 -5.86
N PHE A 113 -8.86 6.19 -6.00
CA PHE A 113 -9.04 5.54 -7.30
C PHE A 113 -10.21 6.14 -8.10
N ILE A 114 -11.36 6.40 -7.48
CA ILE A 114 -12.51 6.99 -8.18
C ILE A 114 -12.14 8.36 -8.78
N LEU A 115 -11.47 9.22 -8.01
CA LEU A 115 -11.07 10.55 -8.49
C LEU A 115 -10.06 10.45 -9.65
N ILE A 116 -9.05 9.58 -9.53
CA ILE A 116 -8.05 9.35 -10.59
C ILE A 116 -8.69 8.74 -11.83
N PHE A 117 -9.67 7.84 -11.66
CA PHE A 117 -10.37 7.19 -12.75
C PHE A 117 -11.14 8.22 -13.59
N ILE A 118 -11.93 9.06 -12.92
CA ILE A 118 -12.70 10.13 -13.58
C ILE A 118 -11.75 11.06 -14.32
N ALA A 119 -10.64 11.47 -13.70
CA ALA A 119 -9.71 12.38 -14.32
C ALA A 119 -8.97 11.77 -15.53
N CYS A 120 -8.49 10.53 -15.41
CA CYS A 120 -7.90 9.80 -16.54
C CYS A 120 -8.91 9.64 -17.68
N PHE A 121 -10.18 9.37 -17.37
CA PHE A 121 -11.24 9.28 -18.37
C PHE A 121 -11.49 10.62 -19.07
N LEU A 122 -11.45 11.74 -18.35
CA LEU A 122 -11.55 13.08 -18.94
C LEU A 122 -10.35 13.40 -19.84
N LEU A 123 -9.16 12.91 -19.52
CA LEU A 123 -7.92 13.16 -20.26
C LEU A 123 -7.64 12.14 -21.37
N LYS A 124 -8.45 11.08 -21.51
CA LYS A 124 -8.20 9.97 -22.45
C LYS A 124 -8.03 10.39 -23.92
N LYS A 125 -8.67 11.49 -24.33
CA LYS A 125 -8.57 12.05 -25.68
C LYS A 125 -7.21 12.71 -25.95
N VAL A 126 -6.53 13.19 -24.91
CA VAL A 126 -5.25 13.90 -25.04
C VAL A 126 -4.11 12.93 -25.29
N ASN A 127 -4.10 11.80 -24.59
CA ASN A 127 -3.06 10.79 -24.73
C ASN A 127 -3.58 9.39 -24.36
N LYS A 128 -3.22 8.38 -25.15
CA LYS A 128 -3.60 6.97 -24.89
C LYS A 128 -3.17 6.47 -23.52
N LYS A 129 -2.09 7.02 -22.95
CA LYS A 129 -1.64 6.69 -21.58
C LYS A 129 -2.72 6.95 -20.53
N PHE A 130 -3.55 7.98 -20.67
CA PHE A 130 -4.66 8.22 -19.75
C PHE A 130 -5.79 7.20 -19.91
N SER A 131 -6.00 6.65 -21.11
CA SER A 131 -6.92 5.53 -21.29
C SER A 131 -6.45 4.29 -20.54
N TYR A 132 -5.17 3.92 -20.71
CA TYR A 132 -4.58 2.83 -19.93
C TYR A 132 -4.57 3.15 -18.43
N GLY A 133 -4.34 4.41 -18.06
CA GLY A 133 -4.42 4.89 -16.68
C GLY A 133 -5.80 4.66 -16.08
N SER A 134 -6.89 4.98 -16.80
CA SER A 134 -8.25 4.70 -16.33
C SER A 134 -8.51 3.20 -16.14
N LEU A 135 -8.00 2.35 -17.03
CA LEU A 135 -8.13 0.89 -16.88
C LEU A 135 -7.35 0.39 -15.65
N SER A 136 -6.11 0.81 -15.50
CA SER A 136 -5.26 0.48 -14.34
C SER A 136 -5.90 0.93 -13.03
N THR A 137 -6.45 2.14 -13.00
CA THR A 137 -7.14 2.69 -11.82
C THR A 137 -8.39 1.89 -11.47
N PHE A 138 -9.16 1.48 -12.48
CA PHE A 138 -10.33 0.63 -12.30
C PHE A 138 -9.97 -0.76 -11.76
N CYS A 139 -8.90 -1.37 -12.28
CA CYS A 139 -8.37 -2.62 -11.73
C CYS A 139 -7.93 -2.44 -10.27
N GLY A 140 -7.25 -1.34 -9.94
CA GLY A 140 -6.86 -1.00 -8.57
C GLY A 140 -8.06 -0.89 -7.62
N LEU A 141 -9.14 -0.25 -8.06
CA LEU A 141 -10.39 -0.15 -7.30
C LEU A 141 -11.02 -1.52 -7.04
N ILE A 142 -11.07 -2.41 -8.04
CA ILE A 142 -11.56 -3.77 -7.86
C ILE A 142 -10.69 -4.54 -6.85
N LEU A 143 -9.37 -4.46 -6.99
CA LEU A 143 -8.42 -5.12 -6.09
C LEU A 143 -8.59 -4.63 -4.65
N HIS A 144 -8.77 -3.33 -4.43
CA HIS A 144 -9.05 -2.74 -3.13
C HIS A 144 -10.33 -3.31 -2.50
N ILE A 145 -11.43 -3.35 -3.27
CA ILE A 145 -12.71 -3.90 -2.80
C ILE A 145 -12.58 -5.38 -2.45
N LEU A 146 -11.92 -6.16 -3.32
CA LEU A 146 -11.67 -7.58 -3.08
C LEU A 146 -10.85 -7.79 -1.80
N LEU A 147 -9.76 -7.04 -1.64
CA LEU A 147 -8.86 -7.15 -0.47
C LEU A 147 -9.60 -6.90 0.85
N LYS A 148 -10.48 -5.87 0.90
CA LYS A 148 -11.30 -5.58 2.08
C LYS A 148 -12.44 -6.60 2.30
N ALA A 149 -12.93 -7.25 1.24
CA ALA A 149 -14.00 -8.25 1.32
C ALA A 149 -13.51 -9.66 1.70
N LEU A 150 -12.24 -9.99 1.43
CA LEU A 150 -11.64 -11.30 1.70
C LEU A 150 -11.95 -11.90 3.09
N PRO A 151 -11.79 -11.18 4.23
CA PRO A 151 -12.00 -11.77 5.56
C PRO A 151 -13.46 -12.13 5.86
N PHE A 152 -14.41 -11.70 5.03
CA PHE A 152 -15.82 -12.08 5.14
C PHE A 152 -16.17 -13.36 4.38
N VAL A 153 -15.25 -13.84 3.54
CA VAL A 153 -15.47 -15.01 2.65
C VAL A 153 -14.50 -16.14 2.97
N PHE A 154 -13.24 -15.81 3.26
CA PHE A 154 -12.17 -16.77 3.50
C PHE A 154 -11.57 -16.59 4.90
N ASN A 155 -10.89 -17.63 5.39
CA ASN A 155 -10.25 -17.63 6.71
C ASN A 155 -8.93 -18.43 6.70
N GLY A 156 -8.13 -18.26 7.74
CA GLY A 156 -6.89 -18.97 7.99
C GLY A 156 -5.84 -18.80 6.89
N LEU A 157 -5.10 -19.86 6.60
CA LEU A 157 -3.98 -19.81 5.66
C LEU A 157 -4.40 -19.42 4.23
N LEU A 158 -5.60 -19.80 3.78
CA LEU A 158 -6.11 -19.41 2.47
C LEU A 158 -6.30 -17.89 2.39
N LEU A 159 -6.93 -17.29 3.41
CA LEU A 159 -7.07 -15.84 3.52
C LEU A 159 -5.70 -15.16 3.53
N CYS A 160 -4.76 -15.65 4.34
CA CYS A 160 -3.40 -15.11 4.42
C CYS A 160 -2.71 -15.07 3.05
N ASN A 161 -2.75 -16.17 2.31
CA ASN A 161 -2.13 -16.25 0.99
C ASN A 161 -2.84 -15.35 -0.04
N LEU A 162 -4.18 -15.36 -0.07
CA LEU A 162 -4.95 -14.52 -0.99
C LEU A 162 -4.71 -13.04 -0.72
N ALA A 163 -4.70 -12.62 0.55
CA ALA A 163 -4.41 -11.24 0.95
C ALA A 163 -3.02 -10.80 0.49
N MET A 164 -2.00 -11.68 0.61
CA MET A 164 -0.66 -11.40 0.11
C MET A 164 -0.63 -11.21 -1.41
N PHE A 165 -1.19 -12.15 -2.19
CA PHE A 165 -1.17 -12.05 -3.65
C PHE A 165 -1.99 -10.86 -4.18
N ILE A 166 -3.18 -10.63 -3.62
CA ILE A 166 -4.03 -9.50 -3.99
C ILE A 166 -3.38 -8.18 -3.55
N GLY A 167 -2.76 -8.13 -2.37
CA GLY A 167 -2.00 -6.97 -1.89
C GLY A 167 -0.82 -6.60 -2.81
N ILE A 168 -0.05 -7.59 -3.27
CA ILE A 168 1.02 -7.37 -4.25
C ILE A 168 0.45 -6.85 -5.58
N ALA A 169 -0.62 -7.47 -6.09
CA ALA A 169 -1.27 -7.03 -7.33
C ALA A 169 -1.82 -5.59 -7.20
N TYR A 170 -2.38 -5.26 -6.04
CA TYR A 170 -2.85 -3.93 -5.70
C TYR A 170 -1.72 -2.89 -5.73
N MET A 171 -0.59 -3.20 -5.10
CA MET A 171 0.61 -2.37 -5.15
C MET A 171 1.15 -2.16 -6.57
N CYS A 172 1.21 -3.23 -7.37
CA CYS A 172 1.57 -3.11 -8.78
C CYS A 172 0.61 -2.20 -9.55
N SER A 173 -0.68 -2.25 -9.24
CA SER A 173 -1.69 -1.38 -9.84
C SER A 173 -1.48 0.10 -9.49
N ILE A 174 -1.11 0.41 -8.24
CA ILE A 174 -0.78 1.78 -7.82
C ILE A 174 0.44 2.30 -8.59
N ILE A 175 1.52 1.51 -8.64
CA ILE A 175 2.76 1.87 -9.36
C ILE A 175 2.48 2.06 -10.85
N LEU A 176 1.71 1.17 -11.48
CA LEU A 176 1.34 1.28 -12.89
C LEU A 176 0.49 2.53 -13.15
N THR A 177 -0.47 2.81 -12.27
CA THR A 177 -1.36 3.98 -12.39
C THR A 177 -0.57 5.29 -12.29
N THR A 178 0.33 5.41 -11.31
CA THR A 178 1.20 6.59 -11.17
C THR A 178 2.09 6.76 -12.39
N PHE A 179 2.69 5.68 -12.93
CA PHE A 179 3.54 5.74 -14.12
C PHE A 179 2.78 6.21 -15.36
N LEU A 180 1.60 5.63 -15.63
CA LEU A 180 0.79 5.96 -16.79
C LEU A 180 0.31 7.40 -16.76
N PHE A 181 -0.14 7.86 -15.59
CA PHE A 181 -0.60 9.22 -15.38
C PHE A 181 0.52 10.25 -15.57
N THR A 182 1.62 10.09 -14.84
CA THR A 182 2.78 10.99 -14.90
C THR A 182 3.37 11.03 -16.31
N GLY A 183 3.49 9.87 -16.95
CA GLY A 183 3.92 9.76 -18.34
C GLY A 183 2.95 10.41 -19.34
N GLY A 184 1.65 10.47 -19.02
CA GLY A 184 0.62 11.18 -19.78
C GLY A 184 0.76 12.69 -19.65
N LEU A 185 0.91 13.20 -18.42
CA LEU A 185 1.12 14.63 -18.16
C LEU A 185 2.38 15.16 -18.83
N PHE A 186 3.52 14.46 -18.73
CA PHE A 186 4.74 14.92 -19.38
C PHE A 186 4.69 14.87 -20.90
N ALA A 187 3.81 14.05 -21.49
CA ALA A 187 3.55 14.07 -22.92
C ALA A 187 2.74 15.31 -23.35
N MET A 188 2.02 15.96 -22.42
CA MET A 188 1.25 17.18 -22.68
C MET A 188 2.10 18.46 -22.63
N CYS A 189 3.34 18.40 -22.14
CA CYS A 189 4.26 19.54 -22.14
C CYS A 189 5.57 19.20 -22.87
N PRO A 190 5.58 18.98 -24.20
CA PRO A 190 6.77 18.53 -24.93
C PRO A 190 7.83 19.62 -25.14
N ASP A 191 7.48 20.89 -24.94
CA ASP A 191 8.31 22.05 -25.26
C ASP A 191 9.67 22.05 -24.51
N VAL A 192 10.70 22.62 -25.11
CA VAL A 192 12.01 22.85 -24.48
C VAL A 192 11.85 23.73 -23.24
N CYS A 193 10.92 24.68 -23.25
CA CYS A 193 10.62 25.54 -22.10
C CYS A 193 10.14 24.78 -20.85
N CYS A 194 9.62 23.56 -21.00
CA CYS A 194 9.16 22.72 -19.90
C CYS A 194 10.19 21.64 -19.49
N ARG A 195 11.42 21.69 -20.04
CA ARG A 195 12.42 20.63 -19.88
C ARG A 195 12.79 20.42 -18.41
N ASP A 196 12.98 21.50 -17.67
CA ASP A 196 13.46 21.42 -16.29
C ASP A 196 12.34 20.92 -15.38
N GLU A 197 11.09 21.34 -15.60
CA GLU A 197 9.92 20.83 -14.89
C GLU A 197 9.67 19.36 -15.18
N ARG A 198 9.86 18.91 -16.43
CA ARG A 198 9.83 17.46 -16.74
C ARG A 198 10.94 16.71 -16.04
N LYS A 199 12.15 17.28 -15.92
CA LYS A 199 13.28 16.64 -15.22
C LYS A 199 12.97 16.50 -13.72
N TRP A 200 12.62 17.60 -13.06
CA TRP A 200 12.28 17.60 -11.63
C TRP A 200 11.03 16.78 -11.33
N GLY A 201 10.03 16.82 -12.21
CA GLY A 201 8.82 16.00 -12.10
C GLY A 201 9.10 14.50 -12.22
N LYS A 202 10.05 14.08 -13.06
CA LYS A 202 10.48 12.67 -13.12
C LYS A 202 11.24 12.23 -11.87
N ILE A 203 12.07 13.12 -11.30
CA ILE A 203 12.83 12.85 -10.08
C ILE A 203 11.87 12.64 -8.90
N THR A 204 10.96 13.58 -8.68
CA THR A 204 9.93 13.47 -7.63
C THR A 204 9.09 12.21 -7.82
N TRP A 205 8.58 11.95 -9.03
CA TRP A 205 7.87 10.69 -9.28
C TRP A 205 8.67 9.42 -8.95
N PHE A 206 9.98 9.39 -9.28
CA PHE A 206 10.84 8.26 -8.93
C PHE A 206 10.98 8.10 -7.41
N VAL A 207 11.18 9.22 -6.69
CA VAL A 207 11.24 9.24 -5.22
C VAL A 207 9.93 8.73 -4.62
N SER A 208 8.78 9.24 -5.07
CA SER A 208 7.44 8.74 -4.69
C SER A 208 7.31 7.23 -4.88
N MET A 209 7.73 6.70 -6.03
CA MET A 209 7.63 5.26 -6.32
C MET A 209 8.47 4.41 -5.37
N VAL A 210 9.71 4.84 -5.09
CA VAL A 210 10.59 4.18 -4.11
C VAL A 210 9.98 4.24 -2.70
N LEU A 211 9.46 5.40 -2.30
CA LEU A 211 8.84 5.58 -0.99
C LEU A 211 7.56 4.75 -0.81
N ILE A 212 6.72 4.63 -1.84
CA ILE A 212 5.52 3.77 -1.83
C ILE A 212 5.91 2.30 -1.57
N VAL A 213 6.89 1.80 -2.32
CA VAL A 213 7.39 0.42 -2.14
C VAL A 213 7.98 0.24 -0.75
N LEU A 214 8.85 1.17 -0.32
CA LEU A 214 9.50 1.12 0.98
C LEU A 214 8.49 1.12 2.12
N ASN A 215 7.52 2.05 2.11
CA ASN A 215 6.49 2.17 3.15
C ASN A 215 5.70 0.88 3.28
N THR A 216 5.33 0.26 2.15
CA THR A 216 4.59 -1.01 2.15
C THR A 216 5.34 -2.10 2.89
N PHE A 217 6.64 -2.28 2.59
CA PHE A 217 7.45 -3.29 3.28
C PHE A 217 7.69 -2.94 4.75
N VAL A 218 7.93 -1.65 5.06
CA VAL A 218 8.16 -1.18 6.43
C VAL A 218 6.92 -1.37 7.30
N PHE A 219 5.72 -1.04 6.81
CA PHE A 219 4.48 -1.25 7.56
C PHE A 219 4.10 -2.72 7.66
N TRP A 220 4.32 -3.51 6.60
CA TRP A 220 4.05 -4.94 6.62
C TRP A 220 4.86 -5.67 7.70
N ILE A 221 6.18 -5.49 7.71
CA ILE A 221 7.09 -6.09 8.70
C ILE A 221 6.99 -5.38 10.06
N GLY A 222 6.72 -4.07 10.05
CA GLY A 222 6.63 -3.21 11.23
C GLY A 222 5.41 -3.44 12.11
N SER A 223 4.50 -4.33 11.72
CA SER A 223 3.30 -4.69 12.49
C SER A 223 3.59 -5.23 13.90
N ASP A 224 4.80 -5.74 14.15
CA ASP A 224 5.27 -6.18 15.48
C ASP A 224 6.34 -5.28 16.11
N TYR A 225 6.81 -4.25 15.39
CA TYR A 225 7.98 -3.45 15.75
C TYR A 225 7.67 -1.96 15.74
N SER A 226 7.48 -1.39 16.93
CA SER A 226 7.13 0.03 17.12
C SER A 226 8.13 1.01 16.48
N ALA A 227 9.42 0.66 16.44
CA ALA A 227 10.45 1.44 15.78
C ALA A 227 10.26 1.49 14.24
N LEU A 228 9.97 0.34 13.62
CA LEU A 228 9.66 0.27 12.18
C LEU A 228 8.36 1.00 11.88
N GLN A 229 7.34 0.87 12.74
CA GLN A 229 6.08 1.59 12.56
C GLN A 229 6.28 3.11 12.61
N SER A 230 7.15 3.60 13.50
CA SER A 230 7.51 5.02 13.59
C SER A 230 8.28 5.50 12.35
N LEU A 231 9.22 4.68 11.85
CA LEU A 231 9.93 4.95 10.61
C LEU A 231 8.99 4.98 9.39
N GLY A 232 8.02 4.05 9.34
CA GLY A 232 6.99 4.00 8.30
C GLY A 232 6.20 5.31 8.24
N LYS A 233 5.70 5.79 9.39
CA LYS A 233 4.96 7.07 9.48
C LYS A 233 5.81 8.28 9.06
N PHE A 234 7.09 8.30 9.42
CA PHE A 234 8.00 9.35 8.96
C PHE A 234 8.18 9.32 7.44
N SER A 235 8.41 8.14 6.88
CA SER A 235 8.60 7.93 5.44
C SER A 235 7.31 8.19 4.63
N GLU A 236 6.14 7.90 5.19
CA GLU A 236 4.84 8.33 4.66
C GLU A 236 4.71 9.86 4.62
N GLY A 237 5.12 10.56 5.68
CA GLY A 237 5.18 12.02 5.68
C GLY A 237 6.07 12.58 4.56
N LEU A 238 7.22 11.95 4.30
CA LEU A 238 8.08 12.31 3.18
C LEU A 238 7.43 12.06 1.82
N LEU A 239 6.70 10.94 1.66
CA LEU A 239 5.96 10.62 0.44
C LEU A 239 4.92 11.70 0.12
N VAL A 240 4.14 12.12 1.11
CA VAL A 240 3.12 13.17 0.93
C VAL A 240 3.77 14.49 0.54
N ILE A 241 4.88 14.87 1.18
CA ILE A 241 5.63 16.08 0.84
C ILE A 241 6.14 16.02 -0.61
N ASP A 242 6.70 14.89 -1.03
CA ASP A 242 7.20 14.70 -2.39
C ASP A 242 6.08 14.80 -3.44
N ILE A 243 4.91 14.22 -3.16
CA ILE A 243 3.71 14.37 -4.01
C ILE A 243 3.28 15.84 -4.11
N LEU A 244 3.30 16.59 -3.01
CA LEU A 244 2.99 18.03 -3.05
C LEU A 244 4.00 18.82 -3.90
N ILE A 245 5.30 18.50 -3.79
CA ILE A 245 6.35 19.10 -4.61
C ILE A 245 6.11 18.80 -6.10
N PHE A 246 5.77 17.56 -6.45
CA PHE A 246 5.42 17.17 -7.83
C PHE A 246 4.30 18.04 -8.39
N TRP A 247 3.23 18.28 -7.62
CA TRP A 247 2.12 19.14 -8.05
C TRP A 247 2.49 20.62 -8.15
N ILE A 248 3.36 21.12 -7.28
CA ILE A 248 3.91 22.48 -7.37
C ILE A 248 4.72 22.65 -8.66
N ILE A 249 5.52 21.65 -9.04
CA ILE A 249 6.28 21.66 -10.30
C ILE A 249 5.32 21.69 -11.49
N LEU A 250 4.32 20.80 -11.52
CA LEU A 250 3.35 20.74 -12.61
C LEU A 250 2.51 22.00 -12.75
N ARG A 251 2.22 22.70 -11.64
CA ARG A 251 1.53 23.98 -11.67
C ARG A 251 2.28 25.03 -12.49
N ARG A 252 3.62 25.00 -12.52
CA ARG A 252 4.43 25.93 -13.33
C ARG A 252 4.22 25.74 -14.83
N VAL A 253 3.93 24.50 -15.25
CA VAL A 253 3.63 24.16 -16.65
C VAL A 253 2.14 24.02 -16.94
N TYR A 254 1.27 24.44 -16.01
CA TYR A 254 -0.19 24.30 -16.13
C TYR A 254 -0.73 24.86 -17.45
N TYR A 255 -0.22 26.01 -17.88
CA TYR A 255 -0.63 26.64 -19.14
C TYR A 255 -0.41 25.72 -20.35
N TYR A 256 0.74 25.04 -20.41
CA TYR A 256 1.04 24.10 -21.50
C TYR A 256 0.17 22.85 -21.44
N LEU A 257 -0.12 22.35 -20.23
CA LEU A 257 -1.02 21.22 -20.05
C LEU A 257 -2.44 21.56 -20.52
N GLU A 258 -2.95 22.73 -20.14
CA GLU A 258 -4.27 23.21 -20.55
C GLU A 258 -4.34 23.40 -22.07
N GLN A 259 -3.33 24.02 -22.67
CA GLN A 259 -3.27 24.22 -24.12
C GLN A 259 -3.27 22.90 -24.89
N SER A 260 -2.52 21.89 -24.42
CA SER A 260 -2.51 20.56 -25.03
C SER A 260 -3.86 19.85 -24.90
N TYR A 261 -4.56 20.01 -23.78
CA TYR A 261 -5.91 19.50 -23.62
C TYR A 261 -6.90 20.17 -24.60
N GLU A 262 -6.87 21.49 -24.71
CA GLU A 262 -7.76 22.23 -25.63
C GLU A 262 -7.54 21.83 -27.09
N LYS A 263 -6.28 21.69 -27.52
CA LYS A 263 -5.93 21.21 -28.86
C LYS A 263 -6.52 19.83 -29.14
N ALA A 264 -6.40 18.89 -28.21
CA ALA A 264 -6.87 17.53 -28.40
C ALA A 264 -8.41 17.38 -28.35
N VAL A 265 -9.11 18.26 -27.64
CA VAL A 265 -10.58 18.22 -27.57
C VAL A 265 -11.24 18.89 -28.78
N ASN A 266 -10.56 19.87 -29.38
CA ASN A 266 -11.03 20.60 -30.56
C ASN A 266 -10.60 19.96 -31.89
N ALA A 267 -9.75 18.93 -31.86
CA ALA A 267 -9.39 18.08 -32.99
C ALA A 267 -10.40 16.95 -33.17
#